data_AF-A0A1Z4BPB8-F1
#
_entry.id   AF-A0A1Z4BPB8-F1
#
_cell.length_a   1.000
_cell.length_b   1.000
_cell.length_c   1.000
_cell.angle_alpha   90.00
_cell.angle_beta   90.00
_cell.angle_gamma   90.00
#
_symmetry.space_group_name_H-M   'P 1'
#
loop_
_entity.id
_entity.type
_entity.pdbx_description
1 polymer ?
#
loop_
_entity_poly.entity_id
_entity_poly.type
_entity_poly.pdbx_seq_one_letter_code
_entity_poly.pdbx_strand_id
1 'polypeptide(L)'
;MNKVKILLLLCIGGLFGCQWFGSLEAKGAVAAVDSLVVKDTSAYISLEEAEDRVLALPLAKRVAKYIETISEGKRGISYFSDAATIDGEEFYEIRIGYDSSIRFETYYILYVNRNNGDDIRIIEPVSGDIIPISSFKDDKKYDEVPEEHRAL
;
A
#
# COMPACT_ATOMS: atom_id res chain seq x y z
N MET A 1 37.02 15.82 -19.35
CA MET A 1 37.92 16.89 -18.82
C MET A 1 37.06 17.70 -17.86
N ASN A 2 37.19 17.77 -16.54
CA ASN A 2 38.28 17.56 -15.57
C ASN A 2 37.64 17.01 -14.26
N LYS A 3 37.92 15.79 -13.80
CA LYS A 3 38.91 15.43 -12.76
C LYS A 3 39.20 16.53 -11.74
N VAL A 4 38.55 16.49 -10.57
CA VAL A 4 39.06 17.10 -9.33
C VAL A 4 39.36 15.95 -8.37
N LYS A 5 40.66 15.74 -8.15
CA LYS A 5 41.24 14.84 -7.16
C LYS A 5 41.43 15.63 -5.87
N ILE A 6 40.89 15.15 -4.75
CA ILE A 6 41.32 15.58 -3.42
C ILE A 6 41.79 14.32 -2.70
N LEU A 7 43.11 14.28 -2.46
CA LEU A 7 43.85 13.27 -1.71
C LEU A 7 44.86 14.03 -0.83
N LEU A 8 45.22 13.39 0.30
CA LEU A 8 46.18 13.73 1.37
C LEU A 8 45.50 14.26 2.64
N LEU A 9 45.82 13.81 3.86
CA LEU A 9 47.03 13.17 4.43
C LEU A 9 46.60 12.09 5.47
N LEU A 10 47.18 10.89 5.50
CA LEU A 10 48.44 10.48 6.16
C LEU A 10 48.41 10.58 7.70
N CYS A 11 48.12 9.45 8.36
CA CYS A 11 48.68 9.12 9.67
C CYS A 11 49.56 7.88 9.52
N ILE A 12 50.87 8.13 9.63
CA ILE A 12 51.94 7.14 9.63
C ILE A 12 52.10 6.62 11.06
N GLY A 13 52.24 5.30 11.20
CA GLY A 13 53.30 4.73 12.03
C GLY A 13 52.90 4.20 13.41
N GLY A 14 52.85 2.88 13.50
CA GLY A 14 53.00 2.12 14.74
C GLY A 14 53.50 0.71 14.42
N LEU A 15 54.80 0.58 14.20
CA LEU A 15 55.52 -0.70 14.19
C LEU A 15 55.30 -1.42 15.54
N PHE A 16 55.10 -2.74 15.51
CA PHE A 16 55.93 -3.75 16.20
C PHE A 16 55.26 -5.12 16.15
N GLY A 17 55.98 -6.13 15.64
CA GLY A 17 55.77 -7.54 15.98
C GLY A 17 55.20 -8.43 14.88
N CYS A 18 56.08 -8.95 14.01
CA CYS A 18 55.83 -10.23 13.33
C CYS A 18 56.03 -11.40 14.31
N GLN A 19 55.37 -12.52 14.00
CA GLN A 19 55.55 -13.89 14.50
C GLN A 19 54.69 -14.28 15.72
N TRP A 20 53.55 -14.93 15.47
CA TRP A 20 53.50 -16.38 15.64
C TRP A 20 52.32 -17.00 14.88
N PHE A 21 52.64 -18.11 14.24
CA PHE A 21 51.81 -18.89 13.33
C PHE A 21 50.82 -19.73 14.13
N GLY A 22 49.52 -19.48 13.95
CA GLY A 22 48.44 -20.36 14.38
C GLY A 22 47.62 -20.74 13.17
N SER A 23 47.95 -21.88 12.56
CA SER A 23 47.13 -22.52 11.53
C SER A 23 45.83 -22.99 12.17
N LEU A 24 44.70 -22.48 11.69
CA LEU A 24 43.38 -23.08 11.86
C LEU A 24 42.75 -23.15 10.47
N GLU A 25 42.75 -24.36 9.91
CA GLU A 25 41.88 -24.71 8.79
C GLU A 25 40.43 -24.46 9.20
N ALA A 26 39.82 -23.39 8.66
CA ALA A 26 38.38 -23.22 8.65
C ALA A 26 37.85 -23.62 7.27
N LYS A 27 37.67 -24.93 7.16
CA LYS A 27 36.72 -25.66 6.30
C LYS A 27 35.70 -24.74 5.63
N GLY A 28 35.69 -24.76 4.30
CA GLY A 28 34.79 -23.97 3.46
C GLY A 28 33.34 -24.03 3.93
N ALA A 29 32.86 -22.92 4.48
CA ALA A 29 31.46 -22.61 4.51
C ALA A 29 31.16 -21.81 3.23
N VAL A 30 30.80 -22.52 2.17
CA VAL A 30 30.04 -21.91 1.08
C VAL A 30 28.76 -21.41 1.74
N ALA A 31 28.67 -20.10 1.96
CA ALA A 31 27.41 -19.47 2.29
C ALA A 31 26.45 -19.84 1.15
N ALA A 32 25.45 -20.67 1.45
CA ALA A 32 24.34 -20.89 0.57
C ALA A 32 23.72 -19.51 0.33
N VAL A 33 23.99 -18.94 -0.84
CA VAL A 33 23.29 -17.78 -1.33
C VAL A 33 21.87 -18.28 -1.55
N ASP A 34 21.03 -18.01 -0.55
CA ASP A 34 19.59 -18.22 -0.64
C ASP A 34 19.15 -17.49 -1.91
N SER A 35 18.68 -18.27 -2.88
CA SER A 35 18.22 -17.75 -4.16
C SER A 35 17.00 -16.89 -3.87
N LEU A 36 17.19 -15.59 -3.72
CA LEU A 36 16.09 -14.62 -3.69
C LEU A 36 15.28 -14.83 -4.97
N VAL A 37 14.18 -15.56 -4.85
CA VAL A 37 13.20 -15.71 -5.92
C VAL A 37 12.58 -14.34 -6.10
N VAL A 38 13.09 -13.59 -7.07
CA VAL A 38 12.47 -12.34 -7.51
C VAL A 38 11.16 -12.75 -8.17
N LYS A 39 10.04 -12.50 -7.47
CA LYS A 39 8.70 -12.70 -8.02
C LYS A 39 8.57 -11.77 -9.23
N ASP A 40 8.23 -12.32 -10.39
CA ASP A 40 8.00 -11.53 -11.59
C ASP A 40 6.70 -10.74 -11.42
N THR A 41 6.84 -9.44 -11.15
CA THR A 41 5.72 -8.52 -10.97
C THR A 41 5.40 -7.74 -12.25
N SER A 42 5.96 -8.11 -13.40
CA SER A 42 5.74 -7.40 -14.67
C SER A 42 4.28 -7.41 -15.13
N ALA A 43 3.49 -8.37 -14.64
CA ALA A 43 2.06 -8.48 -14.91
C ALA A 43 1.17 -7.71 -13.93
N TYR A 44 1.74 -7.00 -12.94
CA TYR A 44 0.94 -6.30 -11.94
C TYR A 44 0.26 -5.08 -12.56
N ILE A 45 -1.02 -4.88 -12.26
CA ILE A 45 -1.67 -3.61 -12.54
C ILE A 45 -1.00 -2.50 -11.70
N SER A 46 -1.05 -1.27 -12.19
CA SER A 46 -0.54 -0.13 -11.43
C SER A 46 -1.45 0.23 -10.26
N LEU A 47 -0.91 0.94 -9.27
CA LEU A 47 -1.74 1.49 -8.19
C LEU A 47 -2.81 2.45 -8.72
N GLU A 48 -2.46 3.32 -9.67
CA GLU A 48 -3.39 4.27 -10.30
C GLU A 48 -4.56 3.53 -10.96
N GLU A 49 -4.28 2.45 -11.70
CA GLU A 49 -5.32 1.62 -12.30
C GLU A 49 -6.23 0.98 -11.23
N ALA A 50 -5.67 0.51 -10.12
CA ALA A 50 -6.44 -0.06 -9.02
C ALA A 50 -7.37 1.00 -8.36
N GLU A 51 -6.86 2.20 -8.14
CA GLU A 51 -7.60 3.35 -7.60
C GLU A 51 -8.75 3.76 -8.54
N ASP A 52 -8.47 3.89 -9.83
CA ASP A 52 -9.49 4.20 -10.84
C ASP A 52 -10.62 3.16 -10.88
N ARG A 53 -10.27 1.87 -10.81
CA ARG A 53 -11.23 0.76 -10.75
C ARG A 53 -12.12 0.87 -9.51
N VAL A 54 -11.55 1.17 -8.34
CA VAL A 54 -12.32 1.36 -7.10
C VAL A 54 -13.24 2.57 -7.20
N LEU A 55 -12.74 3.72 -7.68
CA LEU A 55 -13.54 4.94 -7.82
C LEU A 55 -14.66 4.81 -8.86
N ALA A 56 -14.50 3.92 -9.85
CA ALA A 56 -15.53 3.62 -10.83
C ALA A 56 -16.72 2.82 -10.26
N LEU A 57 -16.56 2.16 -9.11
CA LEU A 57 -17.59 1.31 -8.50
C LEU A 57 -18.84 2.13 -8.13
N PRO A 58 -20.06 1.56 -8.27
CA PRO A 58 -21.29 2.24 -7.88
C PRO A 58 -21.31 2.72 -6.42
N LEU A 59 -20.73 1.93 -5.49
CA LEU A 59 -20.67 2.31 -4.07
C LEU A 59 -19.76 3.52 -3.83
N ALA A 60 -18.63 3.60 -4.53
CA ALA A 60 -17.70 4.72 -4.40
C ALA A 60 -18.35 6.01 -4.93
N LYS A 61 -19.11 5.91 -6.03
CA LYS A 61 -19.91 7.03 -6.56
C LYS A 61 -21.00 7.49 -5.58
N ARG A 62 -21.65 6.57 -4.86
CA ARG A 62 -22.60 6.92 -3.79
C ARG A 62 -21.91 7.67 -2.65
N VAL A 63 -20.78 7.15 -2.16
CA VAL A 63 -19.98 7.80 -1.10
C VAL A 63 -19.52 9.20 -1.55
N ALA A 64 -19.06 9.35 -2.80
CA ALA A 64 -18.67 10.65 -3.33
C ALA A 64 -19.83 11.65 -3.31
N LYS A 65 -21.01 11.25 -3.78
CA LYS A 65 -22.21 12.08 -3.75
C LYS A 65 -22.66 12.42 -2.32
N TYR A 66 -22.58 11.47 -1.41
CA TYR A 66 -22.89 11.68 0.00
C TYR A 66 -21.99 12.75 0.61
N ILE A 67 -20.67 12.61 0.44
CA ILE A 67 -19.66 13.57 0.92
C ILE A 67 -19.88 14.95 0.33
N GLU A 68 -20.12 15.02 -0.99
CA GLU A 68 -20.43 16.27 -1.67
C GLU A 68 -21.66 16.93 -1.04
N THR A 69 -22.70 16.15 -0.73
CA THR A 69 -23.93 16.70 -0.16
C THR A 69 -23.74 17.22 1.26
N ILE A 70 -23.12 16.44 2.16
CA ILE A 70 -22.90 16.87 3.55
C ILE A 70 -21.85 17.98 3.69
N SER A 71 -21.10 18.26 2.62
CA SER A 71 -20.10 19.33 2.57
C SER A 71 -20.53 20.54 1.74
N GLU A 72 -21.79 20.58 1.28
CA GLU A 72 -22.31 21.63 0.38
C GLU A 72 -21.44 21.81 -0.88
N GLY A 73 -20.93 20.71 -1.45
CA GLY A 73 -20.07 20.71 -2.64
C GLY A 73 -18.63 21.14 -2.39
N LYS A 74 -18.24 21.46 -1.15
CA LYS A 74 -16.88 21.96 -0.85
C LYS A 74 -15.83 20.85 -0.89
N ARG A 75 -16.24 19.58 -0.78
CA ARG A 75 -15.33 18.44 -0.65
C ARG A 75 -15.82 17.25 -1.45
N GLY A 76 -14.88 16.43 -1.90
CA GLY A 76 -15.14 15.20 -2.63
C GLY A 76 -14.61 13.97 -1.88
N ILE A 77 -14.86 12.81 -2.46
CA ILE A 77 -14.26 11.55 -1.99
C ILE A 77 -12.73 11.69 -1.96
N SER A 78 -12.14 11.16 -0.90
CA SER A 78 -10.70 11.04 -0.71
C SER A 78 -10.36 9.56 -0.55
N TYR A 79 -9.13 9.20 -0.87
CA TYR A 79 -8.65 7.83 -0.71
C TYR A 79 -7.16 7.82 -0.40
N PHE A 80 -6.72 6.72 0.19
CA PHE A 80 -5.31 6.37 0.28
C PHE A 80 -5.16 4.86 0.19
N SER A 81 -3.94 4.43 -0.13
CA SER A 81 -3.67 3.08 -0.55
C SER A 81 -2.48 2.49 0.20
N ASP A 82 -2.52 1.18 0.46
CA ASP A 82 -1.45 0.42 1.10
C ASP A 82 -1.29 -0.95 0.42
N ALA A 83 -0.28 -1.70 0.83
CA ALA A 83 -0.08 -3.09 0.44
C ALA A 83 -0.83 -4.04 1.38
N ALA A 84 -1.47 -5.06 0.81
CA ALA A 84 -2.06 -6.14 1.58
C ALA A 84 -1.71 -7.51 0.98
N THR A 85 -1.79 -8.55 1.81
CA THR A 85 -1.68 -9.94 1.38
C THR A 85 -2.87 -10.72 1.92
N ILE A 86 -3.64 -11.33 1.02
CA ILE A 86 -4.83 -12.10 1.34
C ILE A 86 -4.69 -13.45 0.67
N ASP A 87 -4.79 -14.54 1.43
CA ASP A 87 -4.65 -15.92 0.93
C ASP A 87 -3.36 -16.17 0.13
N GLY A 88 -2.28 -15.46 0.45
CA GLY A 88 -0.97 -15.55 -0.25
C GLY A 88 -0.89 -14.74 -1.55
N GLU A 89 -1.96 -14.06 -1.95
CA GLU A 89 -2.00 -13.15 -3.09
C GLU A 89 -1.80 -11.70 -2.64
N GLU A 90 -1.20 -10.88 -3.50
CA GLU A 90 -0.91 -9.48 -3.20
C GLU A 90 -2.01 -8.57 -3.71
N PHE A 91 -2.43 -7.64 -2.86
CA PHE A 91 -3.47 -6.67 -3.13
C PHE A 91 -2.97 -5.25 -2.90
N TYR A 92 -3.63 -4.29 -3.56
CA TYR A 92 -3.70 -2.93 -3.08
C TYR A 92 -4.90 -2.83 -2.12
N GLU A 93 -4.64 -2.46 -0.87
CA GLU A 93 -5.71 -2.00 0.02
C GLU A 93 -6.01 -0.55 -0.35
N ILE A 94 -7.26 -0.23 -0.62
CA ILE A 94 -7.72 1.11 -0.98
C ILE A 94 -8.83 1.49 -0.02
N ARG A 95 -8.58 2.51 0.79
CA ARG A 95 -9.56 3.05 1.73
C ARG A 95 -10.20 4.27 1.12
N ILE A 96 -11.51 4.21 0.91
CA ILE A 96 -12.27 5.35 0.41
C ILE A 96 -13.02 6.02 1.54
N GLY A 97 -13.12 7.34 1.48
CA GLY A 97 -13.80 8.09 2.51
C GLY A 97 -13.63 9.59 2.38
N TYR A 98 -13.55 10.25 3.53
CA TYR A 98 -13.50 11.70 3.65
C TYR A 98 -12.29 12.10 4.47
N ASP A 99 -11.37 12.84 3.86
CA ASP A 99 -10.30 13.50 4.61
C ASP A 99 -10.90 14.72 5.32
N SER A 100 -10.91 14.75 6.66
CA SER A 100 -11.36 15.91 7.44
C SER A 100 -10.16 16.73 7.92
N SER A 101 -10.39 17.85 8.60
CA SER A 101 -9.28 18.60 9.23
C SER A 101 -8.62 17.88 10.41
N ILE A 102 -9.25 16.82 10.94
CA ILE A 102 -8.83 16.14 12.17
C ILE A 102 -8.32 14.72 11.86
N ARG A 103 -9.02 14.00 10.97
CA ARG A 103 -8.69 12.63 10.57
C ARG A 103 -9.33 12.24 9.24
N PHE A 104 -8.82 11.17 8.66
CA PHE A 104 -9.49 10.48 7.57
C PHE A 104 -10.61 9.59 8.11
N GLU A 105 -11.84 9.84 7.66
CA GLU A 105 -13.01 9.02 7.97
C GLU A 105 -13.19 7.99 6.85
N THR A 106 -12.93 6.72 7.13
CA THR A 106 -13.08 5.63 6.15
C THR A 106 -14.53 5.16 6.07
N TYR A 107 -15.05 5.06 4.85
CA TYR A 107 -16.40 4.57 4.56
C TYR A 107 -16.38 3.11 4.14
N TYR A 108 -15.42 2.74 3.27
CA TYR A 108 -15.17 1.37 2.85
C TYR A 108 -13.68 1.10 2.69
N ILE A 109 -13.30 -0.16 2.93
CA ILE A 109 -11.96 -0.70 2.68
C ILE A 109 -12.11 -1.75 1.59
N LEU A 110 -11.43 -1.53 0.47
CA LEU A 110 -11.44 -2.41 -0.69
C LEU A 110 -10.05 -2.98 -0.93
N TYR A 111 -10.00 -4.14 -1.59
CA TYR A 111 -8.77 -4.79 -1.99
C TYR A 111 -8.83 -5.07 -3.48
N VAL A 112 -7.82 -4.64 -4.24
CA VAL A 112 -7.69 -4.95 -5.66
C VAL A 112 -6.49 -5.85 -5.87
N ASN A 113 -6.70 -7.03 -6.46
CA ASN A 113 -5.63 -7.99 -6.70
C ASN A 113 -4.63 -7.40 -7.69
N ARG A 114 -3.34 -7.40 -7.32
CA ARG A 114 -2.30 -6.83 -8.19
C ARG A 114 -2.14 -7.62 -9.48
N ASN A 115 -2.39 -8.92 -9.47
CA ASN A 115 -2.29 -9.79 -10.65
C ASN A 115 -3.57 -9.83 -11.49
N ASN A 116 -4.69 -9.37 -10.95
CA ASN A 116 -5.99 -9.41 -11.61
C ASN A 116 -6.87 -8.25 -11.13
N GLY A 117 -6.81 -7.11 -11.82
CA GLY A 117 -7.57 -5.91 -11.44
C GLY A 117 -9.10 -6.07 -11.41
N ASP A 118 -9.65 -7.16 -11.94
CA ASP A 118 -11.08 -7.47 -11.86
C ASP A 118 -11.45 -8.21 -10.55
N ASP A 119 -10.48 -8.80 -9.84
CA ASP A 119 -10.66 -9.34 -8.48
C ASP A 119 -10.59 -8.19 -7.47
N ILE A 120 -11.76 -7.59 -7.24
CA ILE A 120 -11.98 -6.59 -6.21
C ILE A 120 -12.76 -7.23 -5.06
N ARG A 121 -12.24 -7.05 -3.84
CA ARG A 121 -12.84 -7.52 -2.59
C ARG A 121 -13.10 -6.35 -1.67
N ILE A 122 -13.96 -6.55 -0.67
CA ILE A 122 -14.38 -5.54 0.28
C ILE A 122 -14.51 -6.15 1.67
N ILE A 123 -14.18 -5.38 2.70
CA ILE A 123 -14.52 -5.75 4.09
C ILE A 123 -16.01 -5.55 4.30
N GLU A 124 -16.74 -6.63 4.56
CA GLU A 124 -18.14 -6.57 4.98
C GLU A 124 -18.20 -5.99 6.41
N PRO A 125 -18.90 -4.86 6.64
CA PRO A 125 -18.78 -4.12 7.89
C PRO A 125 -19.43 -4.80 9.10
N VAL A 126 -20.29 -5.81 8.91
CA VAL A 126 -20.98 -6.51 10.00
C VAL A 126 -20.19 -7.74 10.46
N SER A 127 -19.78 -8.61 9.53
CA SER A 127 -19.02 -9.81 9.83
C SER A 127 -17.52 -9.57 9.93
N GLY A 128 -17.02 -8.53 9.25
CA GLY A 128 -15.58 -8.28 9.09
C GLY A 128 -14.91 -9.14 8.02
N ASP A 129 -15.68 -9.97 7.31
CA ASP A 129 -15.13 -10.84 6.27
C ASP A 129 -14.70 -10.05 5.04
N ILE A 130 -13.63 -10.51 4.39
CA ILE A 130 -13.22 -10.01 3.08
C ILE A 130 -13.92 -10.85 2.01
N ILE A 131 -14.89 -10.25 1.32
CA ILE A 131 -15.70 -10.94 0.31
C ILE A 131 -15.52 -10.31 -1.08
N PRO A 132 -15.75 -11.06 -2.18
CA PRO A 132 -15.78 -10.47 -3.52
C PRO A 132 -16.81 -9.34 -3.60
N ILE A 133 -16.48 -8.26 -4.31
CA ILE A 133 -17.35 -7.09 -4.41
C ILE A 133 -18.72 -7.43 -5.02
N SER A 134 -18.78 -8.44 -5.89
CA SER A 134 -20.02 -8.96 -6.49
C SER A 134 -20.96 -9.62 -5.49
N SER A 135 -20.43 -10.07 -4.35
CA SER A 135 -21.20 -10.68 -3.25
C SER A 135 -21.64 -9.67 -2.20
N PHE A 136 -21.09 -8.45 -2.24
CA PHE A 136 -21.41 -7.40 -1.29
C PHE A 136 -22.81 -6.85 -1.54
N LYS A 137 -23.66 -6.95 -0.53
CA LYS A 137 -25.00 -6.37 -0.54
C LYS A 137 -24.91 -4.96 0.01
N ASP A 138 -24.75 -3.99 -0.88
CA ASP A 138 -24.81 -2.58 -0.48
C ASP A 138 -26.21 -2.27 0.08
N ASP A 139 -26.24 -1.90 1.36
CA ASP A 139 -27.45 -1.53 2.11
C ASP A 139 -27.94 -0.12 1.76
N LYS A 140 -27.24 0.56 0.84
CA LYS A 140 -27.52 1.92 0.39
C LYS A 140 -27.48 2.95 1.51
N LYS A 141 -26.72 2.68 2.58
CA LYS A 141 -26.56 3.59 3.71
C LYS A 141 -26.22 5.04 3.30
N TYR A 142 -25.47 5.21 2.23
CA TYR A 142 -25.02 6.52 1.73
C TYR A 142 -25.88 7.09 0.59
N ASP A 143 -27.06 6.52 0.30
CA ASP A 143 -28.04 7.13 -0.60
C ASP A 143 -28.86 8.23 0.09
N GLU A 144 -28.94 8.18 1.42
CA GLU A 144 -29.71 9.12 2.23
C GLU A 144 -28.77 10.08 2.97
N VAL A 145 -29.15 11.36 3.02
CA VAL A 145 -28.44 12.39 3.79
C VAL A 145 -29.15 12.53 5.12
N PRO A 146 -28.48 12.23 6.26
CA PRO A 146 -29.07 12.37 7.58
C PRO A 146 -29.60 13.78 7.83
N GLU A 147 -30.73 13.90 8.54
CA GLU A 147 -31.42 15.19 8.77
C GLU A 147 -30.50 16.24 9.39
N GLU A 148 -29.58 15.83 10.25
CA GLU A 148 -28.59 16.69 10.90
C GLU A 148 -27.67 17.43 9.93
N HIS A 149 -27.52 16.92 8.69
CA HIS A 149 -26.72 17.54 7.64
C HIS A 149 -27.54 18.33 6.62
N ARG A 150 -28.88 18.36 6.75
CA ARG A 150 -29.78 19.07 5.81
C ARG A 150 -29.97 20.55 6.15
N ALA A 151 -29.52 20.99 7.34
CA ALA A 151 -29.77 22.31 7.90
C ALA A 151 -28.51 23.18 8.13
N LEU A 152 -27.35 22.76 7.61
CA LEU A 152 -26.14 23.59 7.57
C LEU A 152 -26.15 24.51 6.34
#